data_AF-A0A355QHE7-F1
#
_entry.id   AF-A0A355QHE7-F1
#
_cell.length_a   1.000
_cell.length_b   1.000
_cell.length_c   1.000
_cell.angle_alpha   90.00
_cell.angle_beta   90.00
_cell.angle_gamma   90.00
#
_symmetry.space_group_name_H-M   'P 1'
#
loop_
_entity.id
_entity.type
_entity.pdbx_description
1 polymer ?
#
loop_
_entity_poly.entity_id
_entity_poly.type
_entity_poly.pdbx_seq_one_letter_code
_entity_poly.pdbx_strand_id
1 'polypeptide(L)' 'MVEPDSHHFDTRALHAGQRPDPVTGSRAVPIHQTTSYVFDSV' A
#
# COMPACT_ATOMS: atom_id res chain seq x y z
N MET A 1 24.00 -9.42 -12.18
CA MET A 1 23.28 -9.57 -10.90
C MET A 1 21.98 -8.79 -11.04
N VAL A 2 20.87 -9.49 -11.26
CA VAL A 2 19.52 -8.91 -11.23
C VAL A 2 18.75 -9.66 -10.13
N GLU A 3 17.83 -8.94 -9.47
CA GLU A 3 16.82 -9.31 -8.46
C GLU A 3 17.06 -8.70 -7.07
N PRO A 4 16.08 -7.97 -6.50
CA PRO A 4 14.68 -8.42 -6.40
C PRO A 4 13.59 -7.42 -6.86
N ASP A 5 12.67 -7.91 -7.70
CA ASP A 5 11.19 -7.91 -7.58
C ASP A 5 10.64 -8.08 -9.01
N SER A 6 10.07 -9.26 -9.29
CA SER A 6 10.08 -9.99 -10.58
C SER A 6 9.20 -9.43 -11.70
N HIS A 7 9.00 -8.11 -11.77
CA HIS A 7 8.08 -7.47 -12.70
C HIS A 7 8.75 -6.34 -13.51
N HIS A 8 8.32 -6.19 -14.77
CA HIS A 8 8.73 -5.09 -15.64
C HIS A 8 8.34 -3.72 -15.06
N PHE A 9 8.97 -2.65 -15.56
CA PHE A 9 8.76 -1.29 -15.06
C PHE A 9 7.28 -0.88 -15.07
N ASP A 10 6.55 -1.13 -16.15
CA ASP A 10 5.15 -0.72 -16.28
C ASP A 10 4.26 -1.36 -15.20
N THR A 11 4.48 -2.64 -14.90
CA THR A 11 3.78 -3.35 -13.84
C THR A 11 4.11 -2.77 -12.46
N ARG A 12 5.38 -2.45 -12.22
CA ARG A 12 5.81 -1.84 -10.95
C ARG A 12 5.29 -0.41 -10.81
N ALA A 13 5.27 0.37 -11.88
CA ALA A 13 4.71 1.73 -11.88
C ALA A 13 3.23 1.72 -11.46
N LEU A 14 2.48 0.69 -11.87
CA LEU A 14 1.07 0.56 -11.52
C LEU A 14 0.83 -0.01 -10.11
N HIS A 15 1.63 -1.00 -9.67
CA HIS A 15 1.30 -1.81 -8.50
C HIS A 15 2.27 -1.70 -7.31
N ALA A 16 3.51 -1.27 -7.52
CA ALA A 16 4.49 -1.25 -6.44
C ALA A 16 4.08 -0.28 -5.33
N GLY A 17 4.24 -0.71 -4.08
CA GLY A 17 3.86 0.07 -2.89
C GLY A 17 2.36 0.05 -2.56
N GLN A 18 1.51 -0.52 -3.41
CA GLN A 18 0.07 -0.65 -3.15
C GLN A 18 -0.31 -2.10 -2.85
N ARG A 19 -1.25 -2.30 -1.93
CA ARG A 19 -1.91 -3.58 -1.66
C ARG A 19 -3.38 -3.29 -1.33
N PRO A 20 -4.31 -4.23 -1.57
CA PRO A 20 -5.68 -4.07 -1.11
C PRO A 20 -5.72 -3.78 0.40
N ASP A 21 -6.58 -2.85 0.81
CA ASP A 21 -6.78 -2.53 2.23
C ASP A 21 -7.19 -3.79 2.99
N PRO A 22 -6.43 -4.22 4.04
CA PRO A 22 -6.75 -5.44 4.77
C PRO A 22 -8.07 -5.37 5.55
N VAL A 23 -8.58 -4.16 5.84
CA VAL A 23 -9.81 -3.99 6.62
C VAL A 23 -11.05 -4.08 5.74
N THR A 24 -11.07 -3.41 4.58
CA THR A 24 -12.26 -3.33 3.71
C THR A 24 -12.13 -4.07 2.38
N GLY A 25 -10.91 -4.45 1.97
CA GLY A 25 -10.64 -5.04 0.67
C GLY A 25 -10.59 -4.02 -0.48
N SER A 26 -10.68 -2.71 -0.20
CA SER A 26 -10.56 -1.67 -1.23
C SER A 26 -9.24 -1.79 -1.99
N ARG A 27 -9.30 -1.76 -3.32
CA ARG A 27 -8.09 -1.71 -4.17
C ARG A 27 -7.51 -0.31 -4.28
N ALA A 28 -8.35 0.72 -4.22
CA ALA A 28 -7.87 2.09 -4.16
C ALA A 28 -7.37 2.38 -2.74
N VAL A 29 -6.22 3.06 -2.64
CA VAL A 29 -5.65 3.45 -1.35
C VAL A 29 -6.60 4.44 -0.65
N PRO A 30 -6.99 4.19 0.62
CA PRO A 30 -7.82 5.11 1.36
C PRO A 30 -7.16 6.49 1.53
N ILE A 31 -7.98 7.54 1.51
CA ILE A 31 -7.53 8.88 1.86
C ILE A 31 -7.60 9.01 3.39
N HIS A 32 -6.46 8.89 4.06
CA HIS A 32 -6.35 9.11 5.51
C HIS A 32 -6.30 10.61 5.84
N GLN A 33 -7.42 11.31 5.61
CA GLN A 33 -7.56 12.73 5.92
C GLN A 33 -7.83 12.94 7.42
N THR A 34 -6.80 12.69 8.22
CA THR A 34 -6.80 12.86 9.68
C THR A 34 -5.54 13.62 10.11
N THR A 35 -5.59 14.25 11.28
CA THR A 35 -4.43 14.93 11.88
C THR A 35 -3.71 14.07 12.91
N SER A 36 -4.32 12.97 13.39
CA SER A 36 -3.79 12.15 14.48
C SER A 36 -4.33 10.72 14.45
N TYR A 37 -3.64 9.80 15.14
CA TYR A 37 -4.01 8.39 15.34
C TYR A 37 -4.10 8.05 16.84
N VAL A 38 -4.92 7.06 17.18
CA VAL A 38 -5.08 6.57 18.57
C VAL A 38 -3.99 5.56 18.92
N PHE A 39 -3.59 5.52 20.19
CA PHE A 39 -2.73 4.46 20.71
C PHE A 39 -3.57 3.24 21.11
N ASP A 40 -2.99 2.05 20.97
CA ASP A 40 -3.67 0.79 21.32
C ASP A 40 -3.82 0.60 22.84
N SER A 41 -2.98 1.27 23.66
CA SER A 41 -3.03 1.21 25.13
C SER A 41 -2.61 2.54 25.77
N VAL A 42 -2.97 2.70 27.05
CA VAL A 42 -2.58 3.84 27.91
C VAL A 42 -1.19 3.67 28.53
#